data_AF-A0A963S497-F1
#
_entry.id   AF-A0A963S497-F1
#
_cell.length_a   1.000
_cell.length_b   1.000
_cell.length_c   1.000
_cell.angle_alpha   90.00
_cell.angle_beta   90.00
_cell.angle_gamma   90.00
#
_symmetry.space_group_name_H-M   'P 1'
#
loop_
_entity.id
_entity.type
_entity.pdbx_description
1 polymer ?
#
loop_
_entity_poly.entity_id
_entity_poly.type
_entity_poly.pdbx_seq_one_letter_code
_entity_poly.pdbx_strand_id
1 'polypeptide(L)' 'MTPQSDTTPSSSFPARHWHAIEDGRIQCDVCPRDCKLRDGQRGACFVRMREGDGMVLTTYGRSSGFCIDPIEKKPL' A
#
# COMPACT_ATOMS: atom_id res chain seq x y z
N MET A 1 -9.76 -8.56 29.24
CA MET A 1 -9.42 -8.49 27.80
C MET A 1 -9.58 -7.04 27.37
N THR A 2 -8.52 -6.25 27.50
CA THR A 2 -8.51 -4.85 27.09
C THR A 2 -8.07 -4.80 25.63
N PRO A 3 -8.78 -4.13 24.72
CA PRO A 3 -8.30 -3.97 23.35
C PRO A 3 -7.06 -3.07 23.40
N GLN A 4 -5.89 -3.62 23.06
CA GLN A 4 -4.70 -2.82 22.89
C GLN A 4 -4.87 -2.02 21.59
N SER A 5 -5.09 -0.72 21.77
CA SER A 5 -5.05 0.29 20.73
C SER A 5 -3.64 0.30 20.14
N ASP A 6 -3.46 -0.44 19.06
CA ASP A 6 -2.22 -0.43 18.27
C ASP A 6 -2.11 0.91 17.53
N THR A 7 -1.51 1.89 18.18
CA THR A 7 -1.10 3.15 17.55
C THR A 7 0.17 2.88 16.73
N THR A 8 0.05 2.11 15.64
CA THR A 8 1.13 1.99 14.65
C THR A 8 1.26 3.34 13.93
N PRO A 9 2.44 3.98 13.91
CA PRO A 9 2.65 5.18 13.11
C PRO A 9 2.33 4.86 11.65
N SER A 10 1.51 5.69 11.02
CA SER A 10 1.21 5.62 9.59
C SER A 10 2.50 5.91 8.81
N SER A 11 3.38 4.91 8.67
CA SER A 11 4.57 4.99 7.84
C SER A 11 4.14 4.87 6.37
N SER A 12 3.56 5.94 5.84
CA SER A 12 3.31 6.06 4.42
C SER A 12 4.65 6.21 3.69
N PHE A 13 4.95 5.32 2.75
CA PHE A 13 6.18 5.37 1.95
C PHE A 13 5.87 5.92 0.55
N PRO A 14 6.68 6.85 -0.01
CA PRO A 14 6.36 7.47 -1.29
C PRO A 14 6.34 6.46 -2.44
N ALA A 15 5.26 6.47 -3.23
CA ALA A 15 5.14 5.68 -4.45
C ALA A 15 5.78 6.44 -5.63
N ARG A 16 6.33 5.70 -6.60
CA ARG A 16 7.16 6.25 -7.69
C ARG A 16 6.51 6.23 -9.07
N HIS A 17 5.48 5.42 -9.27
CA HIS A 17 4.91 5.14 -10.60
C HIS A 17 3.47 5.64 -10.68
N TRP A 18 3.35 6.94 -10.88
CA TRP A 18 2.10 7.67 -11.04
C TRP A 18 2.37 8.99 -11.74
N HIS A 19 1.32 9.61 -12.27
CA HIS A 19 1.37 10.96 -12.82
C HIS A 19 0.11 11.75 -12.45
N ALA A 20 0.23 13.07 -12.40
CA ALA A 20 -0.92 13.96 -12.30
C ALA A 20 -1.65 14.02 -13.64
N ILE A 21 -2.97 14.05 -13.61
CA ILE A 21 -3.82 14.22 -14.79
C ILE A 21 -4.54 15.57 -14.75
N GLU A 22 -5.00 16.04 -15.92
CA GLU A 22 -5.59 17.38 -16.11
C GLU A 22 -6.77 17.69 -15.17
N ASP A 23 -7.52 16.68 -14.72
CA ASP A 23 -8.64 16.78 -13.76
C ASP A 23 -8.19 17.00 -12.29
N GLY A 24 -6.92 17.34 -12.05
CA GLY A 24 -6.37 17.55 -10.70
C GLY A 24 -6.28 16.28 -9.84
N ARG A 25 -6.39 15.11 -10.47
CA ARG A 25 -6.22 13.79 -9.83
C ARG A 25 -4.85 13.21 -10.14
N ILE A 26 -4.53 12.11 -9.47
CA ILE A 26 -3.35 11.31 -9.75
C ILE A 26 -3.78 9.97 -10.33
N GLN A 27 -3.15 9.55 -11.43
CA GLN A 27 -3.32 8.22 -11.99
C GLN A 27 -2.16 7.29 -11.55
N CYS A 28 -2.49 6.09 -11.07
CA CYS A 28 -1.52 5.03 -10.78
C CYS A 28 -1.24 4.19 -12.03
N ASP A 29 0.02 4.01 -12.41
CA ASP A 29 0.41 3.31 -13.64
C ASP A 29 0.99 1.90 -13.39
N VAL A 30 0.89 1.40 -12.14
CA VAL A 30 1.52 0.12 -11.74
C VAL A 30 0.73 -1.10 -12.20
N CYS A 31 -0.60 -0.99 -12.24
CA CYS A 31 -1.49 -2.12 -12.50
C CYS A 31 -2.50 -1.73 -13.59
N PRO A 32 -3.07 -2.68 -14.34
CA PRO A 32 -3.91 -2.40 -15.51
C PRO A 32 -5.28 -1.77 -15.20
N ARG A 33 -5.49 -1.29 -13.97
CA ARG A 33 -6.72 -0.59 -13.56
C ARG A 33 -6.62 0.93 -13.68
N ASP A 34 -5.42 1.48 -13.85
CA ASP A 34 -5.18 2.91 -14.05
C ASP A 34 -6.00 3.81 -13.10
N CYS A 35 -5.97 3.49 -11.80
CA CYS A 35 -6.83 4.15 -10.82
C CYS A 35 -6.56 5.65 -10.77
N LYS A 36 -7.60 6.47 -11.00
CA LYS A 36 -7.57 7.94 -10.95
C LYS A 36 -8.07 8.43 -9.58
N LEU A 37 -7.14 8.78 -8.70
CA LEU A 37 -7.38 9.04 -7.28
C LEU A 37 -7.60 10.53 -6.99
N ARG A 38 -8.71 10.83 -6.30
CA ARG A 38 -8.92 12.09 -5.59
C ARG A 38 -8.03 12.15 -4.35
N ASP A 39 -7.83 13.33 -3.78
CA ASP A 39 -7.09 13.44 -2.52
C ASP A 39 -7.74 12.61 -1.41
N GLY A 40 -6.92 11.92 -0.62
CA GLY A 40 -7.36 10.95 0.38
C GLY A 40 -7.94 9.64 -0.16
N GLN A 41 -8.05 9.46 -1.48
CA GLN A 41 -8.64 8.25 -2.05
C GLN A 41 -7.61 7.10 -2.16
N ARG A 42 -8.04 5.89 -1.80
CA ARG A 42 -7.29 4.65 -2.04
C ARG A 42 -7.63 4.04 -3.41
N GLY A 43 -6.64 3.44 -4.04
CA GLY A 43 -6.86 2.62 -5.23
C GLY A 43 -7.57 1.31 -4.92
N ALA A 44 -8.02 0.62 -5.96
CA ALA A 44 -8.72 -0.66 -5.83
C ALA A 44 -7.88 -1.78 -5.17
N CYS A 45 -6.56 -1.62 -5.13
CA CYS A 45 -5.64 -2.52 -4.43
C CYS A 45 -5.55 -2.26 -2.91
N PHE A 46 -6.12 -1.17 -2.41
CA PHE A 46 -6.08 -0.70 -1.01
C PHE A 46 -4.69 -0.36 -0.44
N VAL A 47 -3.60 -0.76 -1.11
CA VAL A 47 -2.22 -0.54 -0.67
C VAL A 47 -1.60 0.77 -1.18
N ARG A 48 -2.24 1.43 -2.16
CA ARG A 48 -1.83 2.73 -2.73
C ARG A 48 -2.92 3.77 -2.49
N MET A 49 -2.51 4.96 -2.04
CA MET A 49 -3.40 6.07 -1.71
C MET A 49 -2.81 7.38 -2.22
N ARG A 50 -3.66 8.31 -2.62
CA ARG A 50 -3.25 9.70 -2.81
C ARG A 50 -3.25 10.43 -1.46
N GLU A 51 -2.16 11.10 -1.16
CA GLU A 51 -1.99 11.95 0.02
C GLU A 51 -1.41 13.31 -0.46
N GLY A 52 -2.27 14.34 -0.51
CA GLY A 52 -1.92 15.65 -1.05
C GLY A 52 -1.57 15.59 -2.54
N ASP A 53 -0.37 16.03 -2.89
CA ASP A 53 0.13 16.07 -4.27
C ASP A 53 0.88 14.81 -4.69
N GLY A 54 0.88 13.77 -3.86
CA GLY A 54 1.63 12.54 -4.10
C GLY A 54 0.82 11.27 -3.90
N MET A 55 1.41 10.16 -4.32
CA MET A 55 0.92 8.82 -4.01
C MET A 55 1.83 8.15 -2.98
N VAL A 56 1.23 7.43 -2.05
CA VAL A 56 1.92 6.70 -0.98
C VAL A 56 1.48 5.24 -0.91
N LEU A 57 2.36 4.42 -0.35
CA LEU A 57 2.10 3.02 0.02
C LEU A 57 1.65 2.96 1.47
N THR A 58 0.43 2.48 1.70
CA THR A 58 -0.21 2.43 3.04
C THR A 58 0.15 1.16 3.84
N THR A 59 0.89 0.25 3.22
CA THR A 59 1.27 -1.06 3.79
C THR A 59 2.76 -1.36 3.64
N TYR A 60 3.56 -0.36 3.25
CA TYR A 60 5.00 -0.56 3.12
C TYR A 60 5.61 -1.04 4.46
N GLY A 61 6.44 -2.08 4.41
CA GLY A 61 7.03 -2.68 5.61
C GLY A 61 6.07 -3.55 6.45
N ARG A 62 4.78 -3.67 6.07
CA ARG A 62 3.86 -4.61 6.71
C ARG A 62 3.94 -5.97 6.02
N SER A 63 4.21 -7.03 6.80
CA SER A 63 4.16 -8.40 6.30
C SER A 63 2.71 -8.80 6.00
N SER A 64 2.48 -9.39 4.82
CA SER A 64 1.17 -9.92 4.41
C SER A 64 0.85 -11.28 5.03
N GLY A 65 1.84 -11.95 5.62
CA GLY A 65 1.70 -13.24 6.28
C GLY A 65 3.06 -13.85 6.59
N PHE A 66 3.21 -14.40 7.80
CA PHE A 66 4.35 -15.23 8.16
C PHE A 66 3.90 -16.69 8.08
N CYS A 67 4.20 -17.37 6.97
CA CYS A 67 4.10 -18.83 6.93
C CYS A 67 5.35 -19.38 7.62
N ILE A 68 5.21 -19.69 8.91
CA ILE A 68 6.23 -20.39 9.71
C ILE A 68 5.96 -21.89 9.58
N ASP A 69 6.04 -22.41 8.35
CA ASP A 69 6.08 -23.86 8.18
C ASP A 69 7.53 -24.33 8.37
N PRO A 70 7.80 -25.33 9.21
CA PRO A 70 9.13 -25.90 9.34
C PRO A 70 9.54 -26.45 7.98
N ILE A 71 10.66 -25.96 7.44
CA ILE A 71 11.24 -26.54 6.23
C ILE A 71 11.71 -27.96 6.59
N GLU A 72 11.02 -28.99 6.09
CA GLU A 72 11.50 -30.35 6.25
C GLU A 72 12.79 -30.47 5.46
N LYS A 73 13.91 -30.63 6.17
CA LYS A 73 15.20 -30.82 5.52
C LYS A 73 15.13 -32.15 4.78
N LYS A 74 15.21 -32.10 3.45
CA LYS A 74 15.28 -33.30 2.62
C LYS A 74 16.35 -34.24 3.20
N PRO A 75 16.01 -35.50 3.52
CA PRO A 75 16.96 -36.40 4.13
C PRO A 75 18.11 -36.67 3.14
N LEU A 76 19.32 -36.72 3.70
CA LEU A 76 20.55 -37.06 2.98
C LEU A 76 20.51 -38.50 2.48
#